data_AF-A0A4Q5PMN1-F1
#
_entry.id   AF-A0A4Q5PMN1-F1
#
_cell.length_a   1.000
_cell.length_b   1.000
_cell.length_c   1.000
_cell.angle_alpha   90.00
_cell.angle_beta   90.00
_cell.angle_gamma   90.00
#
_symmetry.space_group_name_H-M   'P 1'
#
loop_
_entity.id
_entity.type
_entity.pdbx_description
1 polymer ?
#
loop_
_entity_poly.entity_id
_entity_poly.type
_entity_poly.pdbx_seq_one_letter_code
_entity_poly.pdbx_strand_id
1 'polypeptide(L)'
;MTSEDQNHEADQRNSQLPCLAMYVDHWPSGEFYWVVMESGDHVHWRRLDIAGKQWHTWIEAFDAGNTKLLKLMANPLRRAMSSPP
;
A
#
# COMPACT_ATOMS: atom_id res chain seq x y z
N MET A 1 23.19 37.80 -13.51
CA MET A 1 22.07 37.19 -12.76
C MET A 1 21.14 36.62 -13.82
N THR A 2 21.48 35.43 -14.30
CA THR A 2 20.80 34.73 -15.39
C THR A 2 19.75 33.80 -14.80
N SER A 3 18.52 33.95 -15.28
CA SER A 3 17.30 33.23 -14.88
C SER A 3 17.28 31.72 -15.20
N GLU A 4 18.45 31.07 -15.33
CA GLU A 4 18.57 29.66 -15.74
C GLU A 4 18.76 28.70 -14.55
N ASP A 5 19.12 29.21 -13.37
CA ASP A 5 19.37 28.37 -12.20
C ASP A 5 18.09 27.97 -11.43
N GLN A 6 16.93 28.56 -11.73
CA GLN A 6 15.68 28.27 -11.02
C GLN A 6 14.89 27.07 -11.56
N ASN A 7 15.33 26.43 -12.65
CA ASN A 7 14.62 25.32 -13.27
C ASN A 7 15.07 23.92 -12.80
N HIS A 8 16.04 23.82 -11.90
CA HIS A 8 16.52 22.53 -11.40
C HIS A 8 15.81 22.03 -10.12
N GLU A 9 14.98 22.85 -9.47
CA GLU A 9 14.31 22.46 -8.20
C GLU A 9 12.95 21.76 -8.39
N ALA A 10 12.39 21.74 -9.60
CA ALA A 10 11.01 21.27 -9.82
C ALA A 10 10.87 19.76 -10.12
N ASP A 11 11.96 19.03 -10.35
CA ASP A 11 11.88 17.63 -10.84
C ASP A 11 12.48 16.58 -9.91
N GLN A 12 12.78 16.93 -8.65
CA GLN A 12 12.82 15.96 -7.56
C GLN A 12 11.40 15.70 -7.03
N ARG A 13 10.48 15.30 -7.91
CA ARG A 13 9.26 14.60 -7.47
C ARG A 13 9.70 13.26 -6.92
N ASN A 14 10.13 13.28 -5.67
CA ASN A 14 10.46 12.19 -4.77
C ASN A 14 10.06 10.82 -5.35
N SER A 15 10.96 10.25 -6.16
CA SER A 15 10.72 9.03 -6.95
C SER A 15 10.70 7.80 -6.06
N GLN A 16 10.17 7.86 -4.83
CA GLN A 16 10.01 6.62 -4.08
C GLN A 16 8.94 5.77 -4.73
N LEU A 17 9.36 4.54 -4.98
CA LEU A 17 8.46 3.47 -5.33
C LEU A 17 7.43 3.31 -4.21
N PRO A 18 6.14 3.13 -4.54
CA PRO A 18 5.12 2.88 -3.54
C PRO A 18 5.43 1.58 -2.79
N CYS A 19 5.59 1.69 -1.47
CA CYS A 19 5.76 0.56 -0.58
C CYS A 19 4.40 -0.04 -0.24
N LEU A 20 4.35 -1.36 -0.12
CA LEU A 20 3.19 -2.07 0.40
C LEU A 20 3.51 -2.69 1.74
N ALA A 21 2.54 -2.62 2.64
CA ALA A 21 2.57 -3.32 3.90
C ALA A 21 1.30 -4.16 4.05
N MET A 22 1.44 -5.30 4.72
CA MET A 22 0.32 -6.10 5.17
C MET A 22 0.48 -6.31 6.67
N TYR A 23 -0.61 -6.12 7.41
CA TYR A 23 -0.67 -6.46 8.82
C TYR A 23 -1.89 -7.32 9.12
N VAL A 24 -1.79 -8.06 10.21
CA VAL A 24 -2.89 -8.82 10.80
C VAL A 24 -3.29 -8.14 12.09
N ASP A 25 -4.59 -8.07 12.31
CA ASP A 25 -5.20 -7.57 13.53
C ASP A 25 -6.41 -8.46 13.87
N HIS A 26 -7.06 -8.20 15.00
CA HIS A 26 -8.19 -8.98 15.49
C HIS A 26 -9.42 -8.10 15.75
N TRP A 27 -10.60 -8.68 15.59
CA TRP A 27 -11.85 -8.09 16.03
C TRP A 27 -12.02 -8.24 17.54
N PRO A 28 -12.87 -7.42 18.18
CA PRO A 28 -13.21 -7.61 19.59
C PRO A 28 -13.79 -9.00 19.92
N SER A 29 -14.36 -9.69 18.93
CA SER A 29 -14.88 -11.06 19.02
C SER A 29 -13.79 -12.13 19.01
N GLY A 30 -12.53 -11.77 18.74
CA GLY A 30 -11.35 -12.63 18.81
C GLY A 30 -10.89 -13.20 17.48
N GLU A 31 -11.68 -13.07 16.40
CA GLU A 31 -11.27 -13.48 15.07
C GLU A 31 -10.28 -12.50 14.44
N PHE A 32 -9.39 -13.03 13.61
CA PHE A 32 -8.34 -12.29 12.93
C PHE A 32 -8.78 -11.82 11.55
N TYR A 33 -8.18 -10.73 11.08
CA TYR A 33 -8.34 -10.20 9.74
C TYR A 33 -7.02 -9.56 9.27
N TRP A 34 -6.84 -9.47 7.95
CA TRP A 34 -5.68 -8.79 7.36
C TRP A 34 -6.08 -7.46 6.73
N VAL A 35 -5.13 -6.55 6.64
CA VAL A 35 -5.24 -5.27 5.93
C VAL A 35 -4.00 -5.06 5.07
N VAL A 36 -4.19 -4.60 3.83
CA VAL A 36 -3.10 -4.18 2.95
C VAL A 36 -3.12 -2.67 2.80
N MET A 37 -1.96 -2.05 2.97
CA MET A 37 -1.76 -0.61 2.86
C MET A 37 -0.67 -0.28 1.84
N GLU A 38 -0.73 0.94 1.31
CA GLU A 38 0.26 1.53 0.41
C GLU A 38 0.79 2.84 1.01
N SER A 39 2.10 3.07 0.89
CA SER A 39 2.70 4.36 1.29
C SER A 39 2.22 5.45 0.33
N GLY A 40 1.60 6.51 0.86
CA GLY A 40 1.24 7.71 0.12
C GLY A 40 2.45 8.64 -0.07
N ASP A 41 2.91 9.25 1.03
CA ASP A 41 3.95 10.28 1.09
C ASP A 41 4.89 10.06 2.30
N HIS A 42 5.52 8.89 2.39
CA HIS A 42 6.44 8.43 3.48
C HIS A 42 5.88 8.33 4.88
N VAL A 43 4.94 9.19 5.23
CA VAL A 43 4.36 9.30 6.56
C VAL A 43 2.93 8.75 6.57
N HIS A 44 2.17 8.94 5.49
CA HIS A 44 0.81 8.43 5.41
C HIS A 44 0.73 7.07 4.72
N TRP A 45 -0.01 6.16 5.34
CA TRP A 45 -0.38 4.87 4.76
C TRP A 45 -1.84 4.90 4.37
N ARG A 46 -2.13 4.59 3.12
CA ARG A 46 -3.50 4.47 2.60
C ARG A 46 -3.89 3.00 2.60
N ARG A 47 -5.03 2.67 3.22
CA ARG A 47 -5.63 1.33 3.11
C ARG A 47 -6.04 1.05 1.66
N LEU A 48 -5.50 -0.01 1.09
CA LEU A 48 -5.88 -0.50 -0.24
C LEU A 48 -7.01 -1.52 -0.17
N ASP A 49 -6.91 -2.46 0.76
CA ASP A 49 -7.86 -3.54 0.89
C ASP A 49 -7.89 -4.08 2.32
N ILE A 50 -9.00 -4.72 2.68
CA ILE A 50 -9.22 -5.37 3.96
C ILE A 50 -9.88 -6.72 3.70
N ALA A 51 -9.60 -7.69 4.56
CA ALA A 51 -10.24 -8.98 4.47
C ALA A 51 -11.77 -8.86 4.52
N GLY A 52 -12.45 -9.41 3.49
CA GLY A 52 -13.90 -9.58 3.49
C GLY A 52 -14.39 -10.79 4.32
N LYS A 53 -13.48 -11.49 5.00
CA LYS A 53 -13.79 -12.62 5.89
C LYS A 53 -12.88 -12.58 7.11
N GLN A 54 -13.23 -13.41 8.09
CA GLN A 54 -12.51 -13.55 9.37
C GLN A 54 -11.89 -14.94 9.48
N TRP A 55 -10.84 -15.06 10.29
CA TRP A 55 -10.14 -16.33 10.57
C TRP A 55 -10.03 -16.57 12.07
N HIS A 56 -9.98 -17.84 12.46
CA HIS A 56 -9.86 -18.22 13.88
C HIS A 56 -8.42 -18.12 14.39
N THR A 57 -7.43 -18.11 13.47
CA THR A 57 -6.02 -18.00 13.83
C THR A 57 -5.34 -16.87 13.07
N TRP A 58 -4.36 -16.23 13.71
CA TRP A 58 -3.59 -15.16 13.08
C TRP A 58 -2.77 -15.65 11.89
N ILE A 59 -2.32 -16.91 11.89
CA ILE A 59 -1.53 -17.53 10.81
C ILE A 59 -2.36 -17.64 9.54
N GLU A 60 -3.60 -18.12 9.63
CA GLU A 60 -4.47 -18.21 8.45
C GLU A 60 -4.81 -16.84 7.86
N ALA A 61 -4.99 -15.83 8.73
CA ALA A 61 -5.18 -14.45 8.29
C ALA A 61 -3.91 -13.90 7.61
N PHE A 62 -2.73 -14.19 8.16
CA PHE A 62 -1.43 -13.79 7.62
C PHE A 62 -1.18 -14.41 6.24
N ASP A 63 -1.42 -15.71 6.08
CA ASP A 63 -1.23 -16.41 4.81
C ASP A 63 -2.19 -15.89 3.73
N ALA A 64 -3.45 -15.66 4.10
CA ALA A 64 -4.43 -15.07 3.20
C ALA A 64 -4.06 -13.63 2.81
N GLY A 65 -3.59 -12.83 3.76
CA GLY A 65 -3.13 -11.46 3.54
C GLY A 65 -1.91 -11.40 2.63
N ASN A 66 -0.91 -12.26 2.83
CA ASN A 66 0.27 -12.34 1.97
C ASN A 66 -0.10 -12.78 0.55
N THR A 67 -1.04 -13.72 0.41
CA THR A 67 -1.58 -14.09 -0.91
C THR A 67 -2.17 -12.88 -1.63
N LYS A 68 -2.90 -12.01 -0.92
CA LYS A 68 -3.42 -10.77 -1.50
C LYS A 68 -2.30 -9.78 -1.85
N LEU A 69 -1.34 -9.58 -0.94
CA LEU A 69 -0.18 -8.71 -1.14
C LEU A 69 0.61 -9.11 -2.38
N LEU A 70 0.92 -10.40 -2.54
CA LEU A 70 1.64 -10.95 -3.69
C LEU A 70 0.87 -10.72 -5.00
N LYS A 71 -0.46 -10.89 -5.00
CA LYS A 71 -1.30 -10.58 -6.18
C LYS A 71 -1.25 -9.10 -6.57
N LEU A 72 -1.13 -8.20 -5.60
CA LEU A 72 -0.99 -6.77 -5.84
C LEU A 72 0.40 -6.41 -6.36
N MET A 73 1.46 -7.06 -5.86
CA MET A 73 2.83 -6.87 -6.37
C MET A 73 3.02 -7.45 -7.78
N ALA A 74 2.35 -8.55 -8.11
CA ALA A 74 2.44 -9.20 -9.42
C ALA A 74 1.78 -8.38 -10.56
N ASN A 75 1.01 -7.34 -10.25
CA ASN A 75 0.35 -6.50 -11.26
C ASN A 75 0.59 -4.99 -11.01
N PRO A 76 1.81 -4.48 -11.26
CA PRO A 76 2.13 -3.07 -11.06
C PRO A 76 1.38 -2.14 -12.04
N LEU A 77 1.00 -2.62 -13.23
CA LEU A 77 0.37 -1.81 -14.29
C LEU A 77 -1.08 -1.43 -14.00
N ARG A 78 -1.80 -2.18 -13.16
CA ARG A 78 -3.17 -1.82 -12.76
C ARG A 78 -3.23 -0.60 -11.82
N ARG A 79 -2.10 -0.22 -11.21
CA ARG A 79 -2.00 0.92 -10.27
C ARG A 79 -1.86 2.26 -10.97
N ALA A 80 -1.07 2.32 -12.05
CA ALA A 80 -0.87 3.56 -12.80
C ALA A 80 -2.15 4.08 -13.48
N MET A 81 -3.10 3.19 -13.77
CA MET A 81 -4.37 3.53 -14.47
C MET A 81 -5.55 3.85 -13.54
N SER A 82 -5.35 3.85 -12.22
CA SER A 82 -6.41 4.11 -11.23
C SER A 82 -6.32 5.49 -10.58
N SER A 83 -5.35 6.33 -10.98
CA SER A 83 -5.30 7.74 -10.59
C SER A 83 -6.30 8.52 -11.44
N PRO A 84 -7.27 9.26 -10.85
CA PRO A 84 -8.10 10.16 -11.63
C PRO A 84 -7.25 11.32 -12.20
N PRO A 85 -7.67 11.94 -13.31
CA PRO A 85 -7.02 13.10 -13.90
C PRO A 85 -7.02 14.32 -12.96
#